data_AF-A0A839P0C7-F1
#
_entry.id   AF-A0A839P0C7-F1
#
_cell.length_a   1.000
_cell.length_b   1.000
_cell.length_c   1.000
_cell.angle_alpha   90.00
_cell.angle_beta   90.00
_cell.angle_gamma   90.00
#
_symmetry.space_group_name_H-M   'P 1'
#
loop_
_entity.id
_entity.type
_entity.pdbx_description
1 polymer ?
#
loop_
_entity_poly.entity_id
_entity_poly.type
_entity_poly.pdbx_seq_one_letter_code
_entity_poly.pdbx_strand_id
1 'polypeptide(L)'
;MRALKDLLSNEIYAVNSGVVADDGIDDGPALRKALRFAQIRGARLRLPPGVIAVSPDPLDEAEALLRITSLVEIAGASRGSRIEPCAAAGDRAVIQVKPLADSGGIRGAVQRDFSIGKLGSKRFGGDGIHIDTTTRNGFVAKLLVENFSIADTGPGKWSVVHVTGSSIVKIPFPILTNL
;
A
#
# COMPACT_ATOMS: atom_id res chain seq x y z
N MET A 1 22.49 -15.50 -5.05
CA MET A 1 22.70 -15.55 -6.52
C MET A 1 21.34 -15.36 -7.18
N ARG A 2 21.10 -14.28 -7.96
CA ARG A 2 19.80 -14.02 -8.61
C ARG A 2 19.65 -14.87 -9.88
N ALA A 3 18.42 -15.26 -10.21
CA ALA A 3 18.15 -16.00 -11.44
C ALA A 3 18.10 -15.06 -12.66
N LEU A 4 18.58 -15.50 -13.82
CA LEU A 4 18.60 -14.71 -15.07
C LEU A 4 17.20 -14.23 -15.50
N LYS A 5 16.15 -14.98 -15.15
CA LYS A 5 14.75 -14.58 -15.38
C LYS A 5 14.37 -13.29 -14.65
N ASP A 6 14.98 -13.02 -13.50
CA ASP A 6 14.68 -11.83 -12.69
C ASP A 6 15.25 -10.55 -13.35
N LEU A 7 16.30 -10.69 -14.19
CA LEU A 7 16.87 -9.60 -15.00
C LEU A 7 16.03 -9.23 -16.23
N LEU A 8 15.21 -10.17 -16.71
CA LEU A 8 14.31 -9.98 -17.87
C LEU A 8 12.85 -9.71 -17.44
N SER A 9 12.57 -9.81 -16.14
CA SER A 9 11.24 -9.60 -15.59
C SER A 9 10.97 -8.11 -15.34
N ASN A 10 9.73 -7.67 -15.56
CA ASN A 10 9.27 -6.35 -15.12
C ASN A 10 8.99 -6.35 -13.60
N GLU A 11 9.91 -6.92 -12.81
CA GLU A 11 9.82 -7.05 -11.36
C GLU A 11 10.91 -6.22 -10.65
N ILE A 12 10.51 -5.50 -9.62
CA ILE A 12 11.36 -4.76 -8.70
C ILE A 12 11.28 -5.47 -7.36
N TYR A 13 12.38 -6.06 -6.89
CA TYR A 13 12.41 -6.69 -5.57
C TYR A 13 12.75 -5.66 -4.49
N ALA A 14 11.94 -5.56 -3.45
CA ALA A 14 12.11 -4.56 -2.39
C ALA A 14 13.45 -4.69 -1.66
N VAL A 15 13.94 -5.93 -1.50
CA VAL A 15 15.28 -6.22 -0.93
C VAL A 15 16.42 -5.54 -1.70
N ASN A 16 16.24 -5.28 -2.99
CA ASN A 16 17.22 -4.60 -3.83
C ASN A 16 17.32 -3.10 -3.52
N SER A 17 16.33 -2.56 -2.82
CA SER A 17 16.30 -1.17 -2.34
C SER A 17 16.70 -1.05 -0.87
N GLY A 18 17.05 -2.17 -0.22
CA GLY A 18 17.50 -2.22 1.18
C GLY A 18 16.44 -2.69 2.18
N VAL A 19 15.31 -3.25 1.74
CA VAL A 19 14.30 -3.81 2.67
C VAL A 19 14.82 -5.11 3.30
N VAL A 20 14.81 -5.20 4.62
CA VAL A 20 15.25 -6.37 5.38
C VAL A 20 14.14 -6.80 6.34
N ALA A 21 13.37 -7.81 5.94
CA ALA A 21 12.28 -8.30 6.78
C ALA A 21 12.80 -8.99 8.06
N ASP A 22 11.97 -8.95 9.11
CA ASP A 22 12.14 -9.58 10.43
C ASP A 22 13.30 -9.03 11.30
N ASP A 23 13.87 -7.87 10.96
CA ASP A 23 14.92 -7.23 11.78
C ASP A 23 14.38 -6.18 12.79
N GLY A 24 13.11 -5.78 12.63
CA GLY A 24 12.44 -4.79 13.49
C GLY A 24 12.84 -3.34 13.21
N ILE A 25 13.61 -3.09 12.15
CA ILE A 25 14.09 -1.77 11.74
C ILE A 25 13.08 -1.16 10.75
N ASP A 26 12.99 0.18 10.74
CA ASP A 26 12.13 0.89 9.78
C ASP A 26 12.63 0.72 8.33
N ASP A 27 11.94 -0.14 7.58
CA ASP A 27 12.12 -0.36 6.15
C ASP A 27 11.40 0.71 5.30
N GLY A 28 10.66 1.63 5.92
CA GLY A 28 9.85 2.64 5.23
C GLY A 28 10.59 3.38 4.12
N PRO A 29 11.80 3.94 4.34
CA PRO A 29 12.56 4.61 3.29
C PRO A 29 12.92 3.70 2.10
N ALA A 30 13.36 2.47 2.39
CA ALA A 30 13.76 1.50 1.37
C ALA A 30 12.55 1.00 0.56
N LEU A 31 11.42 0.74 1.25
CA LEU A 31 10.18 0.30 0.62
C LEU A 31 9.54 1.40 -0.22
N ARG A 32 9.50 2.65 0.27
CA ARG A 32 9.03 3.82 -0.51
C ARG A 32 9.87 4.02 -1.77
N LYS A 33 11.21 3.85 -1.68
CA LYS A 33 12.11 3.89 -2.84
C LYS A 33 11.81 2.78 -3.85
N ALA A 34 11.64 1.53 -3.40
CA ALA A 34 11.29 0.41 -4.25
C ALA A 34 9.94 0.62 -4.96
N LEU A 35 8.93 1.08 -4.21
CA LEU A 35 7.59 1.39 -4.72
C LEU A 35 7.64 2.51 -5.76
N ARG A 36 8.40 3.58 -5.51
CA ARG A 36 8.58 4.66 -6.49
C ARG A 36 9.19 4.16 -7.79
N PHE A 37 10.20 3.30 -7.73
CA PHE A 37 10.79 2.72 -8.94
C PHE A 37 9.84 1.78 -9.68
N ALA A 38 9.06 0.98 -8.95
CA ALA A 38 8.06 0.10 -9.56
C ALA A 38 6.99 0.92 -10.31
N GLN A 39 6.52 1.99 -9.69
CA GLN A 39 5.57 2.94 -10.27
C GLN A 39 6.08 3.63 -11.54
N ILE A 40 7.30 4.16 -11.52
CA ILE A 40 7.93 4.80 -12.69
C ILE A 40 8.01 3.83 -13.88
N ARG A 41 8.19 2.54 -13.62
CA ARG A 41 8.36 1.51 -14.65
C ARG A 41 7.07 0.77 -15.02
N GLY A 42 5.96 1.02 -14.33
CA GLY A 42 4.76 0.18 -14.44
C GLY A 42 5.06 -1.29 -14.13
N ALA A 43 5.95 -1.53 -13.16
CA ALA A 43 6.49 -2.84 -12.80
C ALA A 43 5.78 -3.46 -11.60
N ARG A 44 6.00 -4.76 -11.38
CA ARG A 44 5.60 -5.45 -10.17
C ARG A 44 6.63 -5.25 -9.06
N LEU A 45 6.23 -4.68 -7.94
CA LEU A 45 7.00 -4.68 -6.69
C LEU A 45 6.85 -6.04 -5.98
N ARG A 46 7.97 -6.73 -5.74
CA ARG A 46 8.05 -7.98 -4.97
C ARG A 46 8.49 -7.71 -3.54
N LEU A 47 7.63 -8.01 -2.57
CA LEU A 47 7.95 -7.93 -1.14
C LEU A 47 8.66 -9.21 -0.68
N PRO A 48 9.70 -9.12 0.19
CA PRO A 48 10.29 -10.30 0.82
C PRO A 48 9.27 -11.01 1.74
N PRO A 49 9.46 -12.31 2.02
CA PRO A 49 8.76 -12.96 3.12
C PRO A 49 9.19 -12.36 4.46
N GLY A 50 8.30 -12.34 5.45
CA GLY A 50 8.56 -11.81 6.79
C GLY A 50 7.87 -10.47 7.05
N VAL A 51 8.13 -9.93 8.24
CA VAL A 51 7.58 -8.66 8.73
C VAL A 51 8.46 -7.49 8.27
N ILE A 52 7.85 -6.54 7.57
CA ILE A 52 8.48 -5.34 7.03
C ILE A 52 7.92 -4.17 7.83
N ALA A 53 8.70 -3.62 8.76
CA ALA A 53 8.25 -2.52 9.60
C ALA A 53 8.29 -1.20 8.82
N VAL A 54 7.19 -0.44 8.85
CA VAL A 54 7.07 0.81 8.10
C VAL A 54 6.62 1.93 9.02
N SER A 55 7.44 2.96 9.11
CA SER A 55 7.17 4.18 9.85
C SER A 55 6.78 5.33 8.91
N PRO A 56 6.10 6.37 9.45
CA PRO A 56 5.89 7.61 8.71
C PRO A 56 7.21 8.14 8.18
N ASP A 57 7.16 8.72 7.00
CA ASP A 57 8.29 9.52 6.54
C ASP A 57 8.34 10.80 7.39
N PRO A 58 9.44 11.11 8.08
CA PRO A 58 9.53 12.35 8.86
C PRO A 58 9.47 13.61 7.96
N LEU A 59 9.66 13.45 6.65
CA LEU A 59 9.61 14.53 5.67
C LEU A 59 8.32 14.52 4.83
N ASP A 60 7.41 13.56 5.03
CA ASP A 60 6.14 13.46 4.29
C ASP A 60 4.96 13.60 5.27
N GLU A 61 4.22 14.69 5.13
CA GLU A 61 2.95 14.90 5.84
C GLU A 61 1.81 14.03 5.27
N ALA A 62 2.11 13.15 4.31
CA ALA A 62 1.12 12.26 3.72
C ALA A 62 0.26 11.56 4.77
N GLU A 63 -1.03 11.48 4.43
CA GLU A 63 -2.05 10.72 5.15
C GLU A 63 -1.83 9.19 5.06
N ALA A 64 -0.70 8.73 4.53
CA ALA A 64 -0.39 7.33 4.36
C ALA A 64 1.10 6.99 4.45
N LEU A 65 1.41 5.74 4.83
CA LEU A 65 2.79 5.23 4.90
C LEU A 65 3.38 4.92 3.52
N LEU A 66 2.53 4.44 2.60
CA LEU A 66 2.87 4.10 1.22
C LEU A 66 1.84 4.73 0.27
N ARG A 67 2.31 5.33 -0.84
CA ARG A 67 1.43 5.98 -1.83
C ARG A 67 1.58 5.37 -3.20
N ILE A 68 0.43 4.96 -3.75
CA ILE A 68 0.26 4.49 -5.11
C ILE A 68 -0.39 5.62 -5.91
N THR A 69 0.39 6.26 -6.77
CA THR A 69 0.01 7.39 -7.61
C THR A 69 -0.05 7.05 -9.10
N SER A 70 0.43 5.87 -9.49
CA SER A 70 0.42 5.34 -10.86
C SER A 70 0.26 3.82 -10.87
N LEU A 71 0.19 3.22 -12.07
CA LEU A 71 0.04 1.77 -12.23
C LEU A 71 1.21 1.02 -11.58
N VAL A 72 0.90 0.12 -10.65
CA VAL A 72 1.85 -0.80 -10.02
C VAL A 72 1.12 -2.07 -9.59
N GLU A 73 1.84 -3.18 -9.60
CA GLU A 73 1.43 -4.39 -8.90
C GLU A 73 2.31 -4.55 -7.66
N ILE A 74 1.71 -4.70 -6.48
CA ILE A 74 2.40 -5.08 -5.25
C ILE A 74 2.09 -6.54 -4.98
N ALA A 75 3.14 -7.37 -5.01
CA ALA A 75 3.02 -8.80 -4.80
C ALA A 75 3.97 -9.25 -3.68
N GLY A 76 3.45 -9.88 -2.64
CA GLY A 76 4.30 -10.58 -1.68
C GLY A 76 4.77 -11.94 -2.19
N ALA A 77 5.66 -12.57 -1.43
CA ALA A 77 6.06 -13.96 -1.66
C ALA A 77 4.93 -14.92 -1.25
N SER A 78 4.14 -14.53 -0.26
CA SER A 78 2.92 -15.18 0.26
C SER A 78 2.25 -14.23 1.25
N ARG A 79 1.11 -14.61 1.84
CA ARG A 79 0.52 -13.86 2.98
C ARG A 79 1.50 -13.61 4.15
N GLY A 80 2.60 -14.37 4.24
CA GLY A 80 3.69 -14.16 5.19
C GLY A 80 4.56 -12.93 4.91
N SER A 81 4.49 -12.32 3.73
CA SER A 81 5.00 -10.96 3.49
C SER A 81 4.05 -9.98 4.18
N ARG A 82 4.48 -9.36 5.28
CA ARG A 82 3.62 -8.48 6.08
C ARG A 82 4.17 -7.07 6.16
N ILE A 83 3.39 -6.08 5.77
CA ILE A 83 3.69 -4.67 6.01
C ILE A 83 3.15 -4.30 7.39
N GLU A 84 4.04 -4.11 8.36
CA GLU A 84 3.66 -3.80 9.74
C GLU A 84 3.83 -2.30 9.99
N PRO A 85 2.74 -1.53 10.16
CA PRO A 85 2.84 -0.14 10.55
C PRO A 85 3.47 -0.04 11.94
N CYS A 86 4.45 0.85 12.11
CA CYS A 86 5.05 1.07 13.42
C CYS A 86 4.08 1.84 14.35
N ALA A 87 4.40 1.89 15.64
CA ALA A 87 3.59 2.63 16.62
C ALA A 87 3.46 4.14 16.31
N ALA A 88 4.45 4.74 15.63
CA ALA A 88 4.42 6.14 15.23
C ALA A 88 3.56 6.41 13.99
N ALA A 89 3.02 5.38 13.33
CA ALA A 89 2.17 5.52 12.13
C ALA A 89 1.02 6.53 12.33
N GLY A 90 0.46 6.57 13.54
CA GLY A 90 -0.68 7.44 13.84
C GLY A 90 -1.85 7.12 12.91
N ASP A 91 -2.69 8.09 12.62
CA ASP A 91 -3.95 7.89 11.87
C ASP A 91 -3.76 7.71 10.35
N ARG A 92 -2.53 7.44 9.90
CA ARG A 92 -2.20 7.29 8.49
C ARG A 92 -2.66 5.95 7.95
N ALA A 93 -3.21 5.96 6.74
CA ALA A 93 -3.45 4.72 6.00
C ALA A 93 -2.14 3.99 5.75
N VAL A 94 -2.14 2.66 5.73
CA VAL A 94 -0.90 1.94 5.41
C VAL A 94 -0.58 2.08 3.92
N ILE A 95 -1.59 1.92 3.06
CA ILE A 95 -1.48 2.14 1.61
C ILE A 95 -2.56 3.14 1.18
N GLN A 96 -2.17 4.25 0.56
CA GLN A 96 -3.09 5.15 -0.13
C GLN A 96 -2.95 5.02 -1.65
N VAL A 97 -4.06 4.79 -2.34
CA VAL A 97 -4.16 4.85 -3.80
C VAL A 97 -4.73 6.20 -4.19
N LYS A 98 -3.89 7.12 -4.67
CA LYS A 98 -4.28 8.49 -5.04
C LYS A 98 -3.61 8.94 -6.35
N PRO A 99 -4.33 8.97 -7.49
CA PRO A 99 -3.78 9.47 -8.74
C PRO A 99 -3.31 10.93 -8.60
N LEU A 100 -2.19 11.28 -9.23
CA LEU A 100 -1.77 12.69 -9.33
C LEU A 100 -2.76 13.48 -10.21
N ALA A 101 -2.92 14.78 -9.93
CA ALA A 101 -3.83 15.65 -10.68
C ALA A 101 -3.56 15.66 -12.20
N ASP A 102 -2.29 15.57 -12.60
CA ASP A 102 -1.88 15.63 -14.02
C ASP A 102 -1.94 14.27 -14.72
N SER A 103 -2.16 13.18 -13.98
CA SER A 103 -2.14 11.80 -14.51
C SER A 103 -3.52 11.27 -14.89
N GLY A 104 -4.59 12.02 -14.60
CA GLY A 104 -5.97 11.56 -14.79
C GLY A 104 -6.37 10.51 -13.76
N GLY A 105 -6.01 9.23 -13.98
CA GLY A 105 -6.40 8.15 -13.08
C GLY A 105 -5.51 6.90 -13.14
N ILE A 106 -5.74 5.99 -12.19
CA ILE A 106 -5.04 4.71 -12.09
C ILE A 106 -5.99 3.61 -12.55
N ARG A 107 -5.56 2.80 -13.54
CA ARG A 107 -6.32 1.64 -14.02
C ARG A 107 -5.49 0.38 -13.90
N GLY A 108 -6.04 -0.64 -13.22
CA GLY A 108 -5.42 -1.97 -13.18
C GLY A 108 -4.31 -2.14 -12.16
N ALA A 109 -4.25 -1.31 -11.11
CA ALA A 109 -3.35 -1.58 -9.98
C ALA A 109 -3.73 -2.91 -9.31
N VAL A 110 -2.73 -3.63 -8.82
CA VAL A 110 -2.90 -4.97 -8.23
C VAL A 110 -2.21 -5.02 -6.87
N GLN A 111 -2.87 -5.61 -5.88
CA GLN A 111 -2.33 -5.88 -4.55
C GLN A 111 -2.60 -7.35 -4.21
N ARG A 112 -1.55 -8.17 -4.13
CA ARG A 112 -1.73 -9.62 -3.98
C ARG A 112 -0.69 -10.32 -3.14
N ASP A 113 -1.09 -11.42 -2.51
CA ASP A 113 -0.18 -12.34 -1.82
C ASP A 113 0.65 -11.65 -0.71
N PHE A 114 0.07 -10.72 0.06
CA PHE A 114 0.73 -10.11 1.22
C PHE A 114 -0.30 -9.74 2.29
N SER A 115 0.16 -9.33 3.47
CA SER A 115 -0.70 -8.88 4.55
C SER A 115 -0.29 -7.51 5.09
N ILE A 116 -1.23 -6.83 5.73
CA ILE A 116 -0.97 -5.66 6.56
C ILE A 116 -1.08 -6.09 8.02
N GLY A 117 -0.15 -5.59 8.82
CA GLY A 117 -0.05 -5.80 10.25
C GLY A 117 -1.19 -5.14 11.04
N LYS A 118 -0.99 -5.07 12.35
CA LYS A 118 -2.01 -4.61 13.27
C LYS A 118 -2.25 -3.13 13.09
N LEU A 119 -3.47 -2.75 12.72
CA LEU A 119 -3.88 -1.34 12.74
C LEU A 119 -4.02 -0.88 14.20
N GLY A 120 -3.65 0.37 14.48
CA GLY A 120 -3.76 0.95 15.83
C GLY A 120 -5.18 0.85 16.40
N SER A 121 -5.28 0.69 17.73
CA SER A 121 -6.55 0.47 18.46
C SER A 121 -7.31 1.74 18.81
N LYS A 122 -6.58 2.85 19.00
CA LYS A 122 -7.12 4.20 18.80
C LYS A 122 -7.05 4.47 17.31
N ARG A 123 -7.61 5.56 16.79
CA ARG A 123 -7.46 5.94 15.37
C ARG A 123 -6.00 5.96 14.84
N PHE A 124 -4.99 5.72 15.68
CA PHE A 124 -3.56 5.59 15.39
C PHE A 124 -3.13 4.39 14.53
N GLY A 125 -3.91 4.11 13.49
CA GLY A 125 -3.61 3.39 12.28
C GLY A 125 -4.80 3.65 11.39
N GLY A 126 -4.62 4.45 10.33
CA GLY A 126 -5.68 4.70 9.35
C GLY A 126 -6.07 3.42 8.62
N ASP A 127 -6.94 3.54 7.62
CA ASP A 127 -7.39 2.38 6.86
C ASP A 127 -6.21 1.57 6.32
N GLY A 128 -6.33 0.23 6.34
CA GLY A 128 -5.27 -0.61 5.76
C GLY A 128 -5.00 -0.21 4.30
N ILE A 129 -6.07 -0.06 3.53
CA ILE A 129 -6.02 0.51 2.18
C ILE A 129 -7.05 1.65 2.07
N HIS A 130 -6.56 2.81 1.66
CA HIS A 130 -7.34 4.02 1.45
C HIS A 130 -7.31 4.43 -0.02
N ILE A 131 -8.47 4.47 -0.68
CA ILE A 131 -8.58 4.90 -2.07
C ILE A 131 -9.09 6.33 -2.08
N ASP A 132 -8.26 7.25 -2.58
CA ASP A 132 -8.56 8.67 -2.65
C ASP A 132 -8.58 9.11 -4.11
N THR A 133 -9.76 9.47 -4.62
CA THR A 133 -9.92 9.98 -5.99
C THR A 133 -10.29 11.46 -6.02
N THR A 134 -9.90 12.22 -5.00
CA THR A 134 -10.25 13.65 -4.86
C THR A 134 -9.47 14.57 -5.81
N THR A 135 -8.49 14.06 -6.55
CA THR A 135 -7.76 14.85 -7.55
C THR A 135 -8.65 15.19 -8.76
N ARG A 136 -8.35 16.31 -9.43
CA ARG A 136 -9.08 16.73 -10.64
C ARG A 136 -8.98 15.64 -11.71
N ASN A 137 -10.13 15.17 -12.22
CA ASN A 137 -10.24 14.01 -13.14
C ASN A 137 -9.78 12.67 -12.54
N GLY A 138 -9.54 12.62 -11.23
CA GLY A 138 -9.10 11.46 -10.47
C GLY A 138 -10.04 10.27 -10.59
N PHE A 139 -9.54 9.13 -11.06
CA PHE A 139 -10.26 7.87 -10.96
C PHE A 139 -9.32 6.72 -10.58
N VAL A 140 -9.88 5.72 -9.89
CA VAL A 140 -9.24 4.42 -9.68
C VAL A 140 -10.19 3.36 -10.23
N ALA A 141 -9.72 2.57 -11.19
CA ALA A 141 -10.55 1.57 -11.87
C ALA A 141 -9.84 0.23 -11.98
N LYS A 142 -10.60 -0.87 -11.91
CA LYS A 142 -10.08 -2.24 -12.03
C LYS A 142 -8.96 -2.56 -11.01
N LEU A 143 -9.08 -2.05 -9.78
CA LEU A 143 -8.17 -2.44 -8.70
C LEU A 143 -8.42 -3.91 -8.37
N LEU A 144 -7.38 -4.74 -8.45
CA LEU A 144 -7.43 -6.14 -8.01
C LEU A 144 -6.78 -6.27 -6.65
N VAL A 145 -7.48 -6.93 -5.73
CA VAL A 145 -6.98 -7.27 -4.41
C VAL A 145 -7.23 -8.75 -4.20
N GLU A 146 -6.17 -9.53 -4.05
CA GLU A 146 -6.25 -10.99 -4.05
C GLU A 146 -5.34 -11.61 -2.98
N ASN A 147 -5.81 -12.66 -2.31
CA ASN A 147 -5.03 -13.40 -1.30
C ASN A 147 -4.34 -12.45 -0.28
N PHE A 148 -5.10 -11.47 0.19
CA PHE A 148 -4.65 -10.37 1.02
C PHE A 148 -5.35 -10.39 2.38
N SER A 149 -4.64 -10.05 3.46
CA SER A 149 -5.22 -10.00 4.81
C SER A 149 -4.73 -8.81 5.62
N ILE A 150 -5.54 -8.32 6.55
CA ILE A 150 -5.18 -7.26 7.49
C ILE A 150 -5.39 -7.80 8.90
N ALA A 151 -4.38 -7.68 9.78
CA ALA A 151 -4.50 -8.10 11.17
C ALA A 151 -5.47 -7.16 11.93
N ASP A 152 -6.51 -7.73 12.51
CA ASP A 152 -7.70 -6.99 12.95
C ASP A 152 -7.56 -6.48 14.40
N THR A 153 -7.48 -5.14 14.60
CA THR A 153 -7.81 -4.43 15.85
C THR A 153 -8.09 -2.90 15.67
N GLY A 154 -8.45 -2.41 14.47
CA GLY A 154 -8.64 -0.97 14.20
C GLY A 154 -9.78 -0.67 13.22
N PRO A 155 -10.22 0.59 13.06
CA PRO A 155 -11.33 0.93 12.16
C PRO A 155 -10.92 0.80 10.68
N GLY A 156 -11.73 0.09 9.89
CA GLY A 156 -11.67 0.06 8.42
C GLY A 156 -10.55 -0.80 7.82
N LYS A 157 -10.86 -2.03 7.39
CA LYS A 157 -9.98 -2.80 6.49
C LYS A 157 -9.72 -2.03 5.18
N TRP A 158 -10.71 -1.26 4.76
CA TRP A 158 -10.75 -0.47 3.53
C TRP A 158 -11.54 0.82 3.74
N SER A 159 -11.09 1.92 3.14
CA SER A 159 -11.97 3.07 2.91
C SER A 159 -11.80 3.65 1.51
N VAL A 160 -12.88 4.26 1.03
CA VAL A 160 -12.90 5.01 -0.23
C VAL A 160 -13.36 6.43 0.07
N VAL A 161 -12.60 7.40 -0.41
CA VAL A 161 -12.94 8.82 -0.43
C VAL A 161 -13.06 9.26 -1.87
N HIS A 162 -14.28 9.61 -2.24
CA HIS A 162 -14.63 10.12 -3.56
C HIS A 162 -15.31 11.49 -3.42
N VAL A 163 -15.01 12.42 -4.32
CA VAL A 163 -15.70 13.72 -4.39
C VAL A 163 -16.48 13.79 -5.70
N THR A 164 -17.80 13.71 -5.61
CA THR A 164 -18.71 14.07 -6.71
C THR A 164 -19.15 15.52 -6.52
N GLY A 165 -18.58 16.44 -7.30
CA GLY A 165 -19.16 17.75 -7.62
C GLY A 165 -19.42 18.78 -6.50
N SER A 166 -19.39 18.41 -5.21
CA SER A 166 -19.45 19.32 -4.03
C SER A 166 -19.49 18.59 -2.67
N SER A 167 -19.48 17.26 -2.61
CA SER A 167 -19.54 16.49 -1.35
C SER A 167 -18.48 15.38 -1.28
N ILE A 168 -17.86 15.22 -0.09
CA ILE A 168 -16.98 14.10 0.22
C ILE A 168 -17.84 12.94 0.69
N VAL A 169 -17.86 11.84 -0.07
CA VAL A 169 -18.50 10.59 0.36
C VAL A 169 -17.41 9.66 0.87
N LYS A 170 -17.38 9.43 2.19
CA LYS A 170 -16.61 8.33 2.80
C LYS A 170 -17.49 7.09 2.80
N ILE A 171 -17.14 6.08 2.02
CA ILE A 171 -17.84 4.79 2.03
C ILE A 171 -17.02 3.83 2.91
N PRO A 172 -17.38 3.65 4.19
CA PRO A 172 -16.83 2.53 4.96
C PRO A 172 -17.40 1.25 4.35
N PHE A 173 -16.54 0.33 3.93
CA PHE A 173 -17.03 -1.00 3.52
C PHE A 173 -17.50 -1.74 4.78
N PRO A 174 -18.72 -2.31 4.78
CA PRO A 174 -19.16 -3.13 5.89
C PRO A 174 -18.21 -4.32 6.02
N ILE A 175 -17.80 -4.58 7.26
CA ILE A 175 -17.16 -5.84 7.61
C ILE A 175 -18.18 -6.91 7.22
N LEU A 176 -17.84 -7.76 6.23
CA LEU A 176 -18.52 -9.04 6.08
C LEU A 176 -18.14 -9.87 7.31
N THR A 177 -18.81 -9.62 8.43
CA THR A 177 -18.86 -10.56 9.54
C THR A 177 -19.74 -11.71 9.10
N ASN A 178 -19.14 -12.90 9.04
CA ASN A 178 -19.71 -14.22 8.77
C ASN A 178 -19.31 -14.80 7.42
N LEU A 179 -18.12 -15.42 7.40
CA LEU A 179 -17.90 -16.80 6.93
C LEU A 179 -16.80 -17.42 7.80
#